data_AF-A0A9K3PJL0-F1
#
_entry.id   AF-A0A9K3PJL0-F1
#
_cell.length_a   1.000
_cell.length_b   1.000
_cell.length_c   1.000
_cell.angle_alpha   90.00
_cell.angle_beta   90.00
_cell.angle_gamma   90.00
#
_symmetry.space_group_name_H-M   'P 1'
#
loop_
_entity.id
_entity.type
_entity.pdbx_description
1 polymer ?
#
loop_
_entity_poly.entity_id
_entity_poly.type
_entity_poly.pdbx_seq_one_letter_code
_entity_poly.pdbx_strand_id
1 'polypeptide(L)'
;MDDRPHQFLEHDGCRLLLHSLSFLDVATLLRKQAVSKQFKELCSKAITAKCGKDGPPPLTNKTLREAVKTYCDILYDPNSNKEDMEDIACTYGFPIDSWNVSQVTDMSMLFFGDSYVIPPAIDDWVSSYSDVLKTVPYFNEYIGSWDTSNVTNMESMFYSAIQFNQDIGRWDVSKVTNMERMFFNTREFNQDIGRWDVSSVETMNKMFHSAHEFNQDIGGWNVSNVKDMSCMFMEARTFNQDIGGWDVSQVDLMNIMFSSAHEFNQDIGSWDVSRVEDMTQMFASALKFNQDIGSALKFNQDIGNWDVSHVESMNSMFENAVEFNQDIGSWDVSRVTYMDKMFASAKTFNKDIGNWDVANVEDMDYMFFGARQFNQDIRKWNVSNVQRMRCMCSDATAFQFDLSSWDVSHVLDKHGMLPDGYPEKFRPRNL
;
A
#
# COMPACT_ATOMS: atom_id res chain seq x y z
N MET A 1 -1.93 26.93 48.71
CA MET A 1 -1.74 25.54 48.25
C MET A 1 -1.64 25.65 46.74
N ASP A 2 -0.42 25.76 46.25
CA ASP A 2 -0.08 25.94 44.83
C ASP A 2 0.39 24.55 44.34
N ASP A 3 -0.40 23.93 43.48
CA ASP A 3 -0.20 22.59 42.94
C ASP A 3 0.72 22.70 41.70
N ARG A 4 2.01 22.41 41.86
CA ARG A 4 2.95 22.26 40.74
C ARG A 4 3.96 21.15 41.01
N PRO A 5 3.79 19.95 40.41
CA PRO A 5 4.85 18.95 40.41
C PRO A 5 5.43 18.74 39.00
N HIS A 6 5.95 19.76 38.29
CA HIS A 6 6.58 19.54 36.95
C HIS A 6 7.77 20.44 36.54
N GLN A 7 8.46 21.13 37.46
CA GLN A 7 9.60 22.00 37.09
C GLN A 7 10.92 21.68 37.82
N PHE A 8 11.28 20.41 37.96
CA PHE A 8 12.58 20.01 38.56
C PHE A 8 13.77 20.00 37.58
N LEU A 9 13.58 20.41 36.32
CA LEU A 9 14.59 20.36 35.25
C LEU A 9 14.89 21.75 34.69
N GLU A 10 15.31 22.68 35.55
CA GLU A 10 16.02 23.89 35.14
C GLU A 10 17.49 23.56 34.76
N HIS A 11 18.20 24.52 34.17
CA HIS A 11 19.57 24.36 33.63
C HIS A 11 20.56 23.70 34.61
N ASP A 12 20.46 23.99 35.90
CA ASP A 12 21.33 23.40 36.94
C ASP A 12 20.90 21.96 37.32
N GLY A 13 19.61 21.65 37.24
CA GLY A 13 19.10 20.29 37.42
C GLY A 13 19.61 19.33 36.34
N CYS A 14 19.61 19.78 35.07
CA CYS A 14 20.18 18.99 33.97
C CYS A 14 21.68 18.73 34.13
N ARG A 15 22.44 19.69 34.65
CA ARG A 15 23.88 19.53 34.91
C ARG A 15 24.17 18.52 36.00
N LEU A 16 23.43 18.59 37.11
CA LEU A 16 23.55 17.63 38.22
C LEU A 16 23.16 16.22 37.78
N LEU A 17 22.07 16.08 37.03
CA LEU A 17 21.66 14.81 36.45
C LEU A 17 22.70 14.25 35.49
N LEU A 18 23.25 15.06 34.57
CA LEU A 18 24.30 14.61 33.65
C LEU A 18 25.54 14.13 34.40
N HIS A 19 25.94 14.86 35.44
CA HIS A 19 27.04 14.47 36.32
C HIS A 19 26.75 13.13 37.02
N SER A 20 25.54 12.94 37.57
CA SER A 20 25.13 11.66 38.16
C SER A 20 25.12 10.51 37.15
N LEU A 21 24.63 10.74 35.93
CA LEU A 21 24.61 9.75 34.84
C LEU A 21 26.02 9.37 34.39
N SER A 22 27.00 10.28 34.49
CA SER A 22 28.39 10.01 34.12
C SER A 22 29.04 8.88 34.93
N PHE A 23 28.51 8.54 36.11
CA PHE A 23 29.00 7.44 36.94
C PHE A 23 28.40 6.07 36.55
N LEU A 24 27.33 6.05 35.76
CA LEU A 24 26.72 4.81 35.30
C LEU A 24 27.52 4.21 34.14
N ASP A 25 27.52 2.89 34.00
CA ASP A 25 28.02 2.27 32.76
C ASP A 25 27.03 2.44 31.60
N VAL A 26 27.49 2.22 30.37
CA VAL A 26 26.69 2.45 29.17
C VAL A 26 25.45 1.56 29.20
N ALA A 27 25.54 0.25 29.45
CA ALA A 27 24.34 -0.61 29.54
C ALA A 27 23.31 -0.16 30.58
N THR A 28 23.76 0.39 31.71
CA THR A 28 22.85 0.94 32.73
C THR A 28 22.19 2.23 32.23
N LEU A 29 22.90 3.07 31.48
CA LEU A 29 22.34 4.24 30.82
C LEU A 29 21.30 3.84 29.77
N LEU A 30 21.59 2.82 28.96
CA LEU A 30 20.70 2.27 27.93
C LEU A 30 19.38 1.76 28.55
N ARG A 31 19.44 0.96 29.62
CA ARG A 31 18.25 0.44 30.33
C ARG A 31 17.37 1.50 30.98
N LYS A 32 17.90 2.71 31.21
CA LYS A 32 17.19 3.80 31.90
C LYS A 32 16.54 4.82 30.95
N GLN A 33 16.65 4.63 29.64
CA GLN A 33 16.19 5.62 28.65
C GLN A 33 14.66 5.78 28.53
N ALA A 34 13.86 4.91 29.15
CA ALA A 34 12.40 4.94 29.02
C ALA A 34 11.70 6.11 29.74
N VAL A 35 12.42 7.01 30.44
CA VAL A 35 11.81 7.95 31.40
C VAL A 35 11.25 9.21 30.73
N SER A 36 12.00 9.89 29.86
CA SER A 36 11.55 11.09 29.12
C SER A 36 12.51 11.46 27.99
N LYS A 37 12.07 12.24 27.00
CA LYS A 37 12.95 12.73 25.91
C LYS A 37 14.20 13.46 26.43
N GLN A 38 14.01 14.35 27.40
CA GLN A 38 15.11 15.09 28.00
C GLN A 38 16.08 14.17 28.78
N PHE A 39 15.56 13.11 29.41
CA PHE A 39 16.40 12.12 30.08
C PHE A 39 17.17 11.23 29.08
N LYS A 40 16.55 10.86 27.95
CA LYS A 40 17.22 10.17 26.83
C LYS A 40 18.41 10.99 26.32
N GLU A 41 18.19 12.29 26.05
CA GLU A 41 19.27 13.19 25.60
C GLU A 41 20.43 13.28 26.60
N LEU A 42 20.12 13.32 27.90
CA LEU A 42 21.15 13.31 28.95
C LEU A 42 21.90 11.97 29.00
N CYS A 43 21.20 10.83 28.84
CA CYS A 43 21.84 9.52 28.71
C CYS A 43 22.74 9.46 27.47
N SER A 44 22.27 9.92 26.30
CA SER A 44 23.07 9.97 25.07
C SER A 44 24.33 10.83 25.25
N LYS A 45 24.22 12.02 25.86
CA LYS A 45 25.39 12.86 26.18
C LYS A 45 26.39 12.15 27.12
N ALA A 46 25.89 11.44 28.12
CA ALA A 46 26.74 10.67 29.03
C ALA A 46 27.43 9.48 28.33
N ILE A 47 26.73 8.81 27.39
CA ILE A 47 27.28 7.74 26.56
C ILE A 47 28.37 8.30 25.62
N THR A 48 28.10 9.37 24.88
CA THR A 48 29.09 10.02 24.00
C THR A 48 30.33 10.43 24.77
N ALA A 49 30.17 11.04 25.95
CA ALA A 49 31.30 11.42 26.80
C ALA A 49 32.16 10.22 27.24
N LYS A 50 31.57 9.02 27.35
CA LYS A 50 32.29 7.77 27.68
C LYS A 50 32.98 7.15 26.46
N CYS A 51 32.37 7.26 25.29
CA CYS A 51 32.88 6.67 24.05
C CYS A 51 34.00 7.49 23.38
N GLY A 52 34.13 8.79 23.69
CA GLY A 52 35.18 9.67 23.15
C GLY A 52 34.63 10.99 22.59
N LYS A 53 35.48 12.02 22.46
CA LYS A 53 35.05 13.41 22.25
C LYS A 53 34.50 13.74 20.85
N ASP A 54 34.77 12.92 19.85
CA ASP A 54 34.48 13.28 18.45
C ASP A 54 33.10 12.79 17.95
N GLY A 55 32.38 12.01 18.76
CA GLY A 55 31.11 11.39 18.37
C GLY A 55 31.28 10.34 17.25
N PRO A 56 30.25 9.51 17.00
CA PRO A 56 30.29 8.55 15.90
C PRO A 56 30.36 9.29 14.55
N PRO A 57 31.17 8.82 13.58
CA PRO A 57 31.30 9.45 12.27
C PRO A 57 29.98 9.37 11.48
N PRO A 58 29.77 10.24 10.48
CA PRO A 58 28.65 10.11 9.55
C PRO A 58 28.63 8.73 8.90
N LEU A 59 27.45 8.14 8.82
CA LEU A 59 27.23 6.83 8.21
C LEU A 59 27.11 6.96 6.70
N THR A 60 27.74 6.02 5.99
CA THR A 60 27.51 5.75 4.57
C THR A 60 26.37 4.75 4.40
N ASN A 61 25.85 4.56 3.20
CA ASN A 61 24.84 3.51 2.92
C ASN A 61 25.29 2.13 3.44
N LYS A 62 26.56 1.78 3.22
CA LYS A 62 27.12 0.49 3.65
C LYS A 62 27.17 0.39 5.19
N THR A 63 27.76 1.39 5.84
CA THR A 63 27.94 1.34 7.30
C THR A 63 26.61 1.49 8.06
N LEU A 64 25.61 2.17 7.50
CA LEU A 64 24.26 2.20 8.06
C LEU A 64 23.60 0.81 8.04
N ARG A 65 23.70 0.07 6.92
CA ARG A 65 23.15 -1.29 6.82
C ARG A 65 23.82 -2.25 7.80
N GLU A 66 25.15 -2.17 7.92
CA GLU A 66 25.91 -2.93 8.91
C GLU A 66 25.47 -2.57 10.34
N ALA A 67 25.33 -1.27 10.64
CA ALA A 67 24.88 -0.79 11.94
C ALA A 67 23.47 -1.27 12.29
N VAL A 68 22.50 -1.16 11.37
CA VAL A 68 21.11 -1.62 11.59
C VAL A 68 21.08 -3.12 11.83
N LYS A 69 21.83 -3.91 11.06
CA LYS A 69 21.92 -5.36 11.27
C LYS A 69 22.40 -5.67 12.68
N THR A 70 23.54 -5.11 13.07
CA THR A 70 24.12 -5.33 14.41
C THR A 70 23.16 -4.87 15.50
N TYR A 71 22.46 -3.75 15.31
CA TYR A 71 21.47 -3.21 16.24
C TYR A 71 20.28 -4.15 16.45
N CYS A 72 19.69 -4.65 15.36
CA CYS A 72 18.60 -5.62 15.42
C CYS A 72 19.05 -6.94 16.05
N ASP A 73 20.22 -7.45 15.70
CA ASP A 73 20.76 -8.69 16.28
C ASP A 73 20.87 -8.58 17.81
N ILE A 74 21.35 -7.45 18.31
CA ILE A 74 21.52 -7.22 19.76
C ILE A 74 20.19 -7.01 20.47
N LEU A 75 19.26 -6.22 19.90
CA LEU A 75 17.98 -5.95 20.55
C LEU A 75 17.11 -7.20 20.72
N TYR A 76 17.20 -8.12 19.77
CA TYR A 76 16.31 -9.28 19.70
C TYR A 76 16.99 -10.62 20.03
N ASP A 77 18.30 -10.63 20.31
CA ASP A 77 18.96 -11.79 20.92
C ASP A 77 18.70 -11.82 22.44
N PRO A 78 18.00 -12.83 22.98
CA PRO A 78 17.78 -12.97 24.42
C PRO A 78 19.07 -13.17 25.23
N ASN A 79 20.19 -13.47 24.57
CA ASN A 79 21.51 -13.62 25.18
C ASN A 79 22.43 -12.41 24.98
N SER A 80 21.96 -11.33 24.34
CA SER A 80 22.79 -10.15 24.12
C SER A 80 23.29 -9.59 25.46
N ASN A 81 24.58 -9.26 25.50
CA ASN A 81 25.25 -8.86 26.72
C ASN A 81 25.52 -7.34 26.75
N LYS A 82 26.17 -6.87 27.81
CA LYS A 82 26.47 -5.45 28.01
C LYS A 82 27.57 -4.92 27.06
N GLU A 83 28.54 -5.75 26.68
CA GLU A 83 29.65 -5.38 25.79
C GLU A 83 29.14 -5.14 24.36
N ASP A 84 28.20 -5.96 23.87
CA ASP A 84 27.60 -5.82 22.54
C ASP A 84 26.90 -4.45 22.37
N MET A 85 26.20 -4.02 23.42
CA MET A 85 25.49 -2.75 23.47
C MET A 85 26.43 -1.54 23.63
N GLU A 86 27.58 -1.72 24.29
CA GLU A 86 28.62 -0.71 24.40
C GLU A 86 29.29 -0.43 23.05
N ASP A 87 29.56 -1.49 22.27
CA ASP A 87 30.20 -1.39 20.96
C ASP A 87 29.36 -0.60 19.96
N ILE A 88 28.06 -0.89 19.83
CA ILE A 88 27.15 -0.10 19.00
C ILE A 88 27.11 1.35 19.45
N ALA A 89 26.91 1.57 20.76
CA ALA A 89 26.72 2.91 21.29
C ALA A 89 27.95 3.79 21.06
N CYS A 90 29.14 3.21 21.11
CA CYS A 90 30.39 3.90 20.83
C CYS A 90 30.74 3.99 19.34
N THR A 91 30.29 3.05 18.51
CA THR A 91 30.60 3.01 17.07
C THR A 91 29.63 3.88 16.25
N TYR A 92 28.33 3.81 16.55
CA TYR A 92 27.27 4.43 15.74
C TYR A 92 26.44 5.47 16.50
N GLY A 93 26.40 5.36 17.83
CA GLY A 93 25.56 6.20 18.71
C GLY A 93 24.40 5.42 19.32
N PHE A 94 23.77 5.97 20.35
CA PHE A 94 22.57 5.41 20.95
C PHE A 94 21.65 6.50 21.56
N PRO A 95 20.31 6.43 21.39
CA PRO A 95 19.55 5.41 20.62
C PRO A 95 19.80 5.49 19.11
N ILE A 96 19.18 4.58 18.36
CA ILE A 96 19.28 4.55 16.89
C ILE A 96 18.92 5.90 16.23
N ASP A 97 18.03 6.69 16.82
CA ASP A 97 17.69 8.04 16.32
C ASP A 97 18.84 9.05 16.41
N SER A 98 19.89 8.77 17.18
CA SER A 98 21.08 9.63 17.30
C SER A 98 22.11 9.42 16.18
N TRP A 99 21.92 8.41 15.33
CA TRP A 99 22.86 8.09 14.27
C TRP A 99 22.91 9.18 13.22
N ASN A 100 24.13 9.56 12.83
CA ASN A 100 24.34 10.58 11.80
C ASN A 100 24.21 9.95 10.41
N VAL A 101 22.98 9.97 9.86
CA VAL A 101 22.66 9.46 8.52
C VAL A 101 22.68 10.55 7.43
N SER A 102 23.20 11.74 7.71
CA SER A 102 23.18 12.89 6.78
C SER A 102 23.91 12.66 5.44
N GLN A 103 24.76 11.63 5.34
CA GLN A 103 25.46 11.26 4.10
C GLN A 103 24.82 10.07 3.37
N VAL A 104 23.73 9.53 3.89
CA VAL A 104 23.04 8.36 3.33
C VAL A 104 22.16 8.83 2.18
N THR A 105 22.29 8.16 1.05
CA THR A 105 21.49 8.40 -0.15
C THR A 105 20.51 7.26 -0.45
N ASP A 106 20.72 6.09 0.14
CA ASP A 106 19.91 4.90 -0.11
C ASP A 106 19.56 4.22 1.22
N MET A 107 18.28 4.27 1.56
CA MET A 107 17.69 3.60 2.73
C MET A 107 16.81 2.40 2.32
N SER A 108 16.88 1.96 1.06
CA SER A 108 16.08 0.84 0.60
C SER A 108 16.31 -0.41 1.46
N MET A 109 15.26 -1.17 1.75
CA MET A 109 15.31 -2.43 2.49
C MET A 109 15.99 -2.36 3.87
N LEU A 110 16.14 -1.17 4.47
CA LEU A 110 16.94 -1.01 5.70
C LEU A 110 16.35 -1.77 6.89
N PHE A 111 15.03 -1.75 7.03
CA PHE A 111 14.24 -2.47 8.02
C PHE A 111 13.31 -3.48 7.34
N PHE A 112 13.85 -4.27 6.43
CA PHE A 112 13.12 -5.32 5.70
C PHE A 112 12.76 -6.51 6.59
N GLY A 113 11.47 -6.68 6.86
CA GLY A 113 10.83 -7.84 7.49
C GLY A 113 10.74 -9.02 6.54
N ASP A 114 11.71 -9.93 6.55
CA ASP A 114 11.52 -11.20 5.85
C ASP A 114 10.54 -12.10 6.64
N SER A 115 9.30 -12.14 6.18
CA SER A 115 8.39 -13.26 6.46
C SER A 115 7.78 -13.75 5.15
N TYR A 116 8.55 -14.54 4.38
CA TYR A 116 8.11 -15.35 3.23
C TYR A 116 7.50 -14.56 2.05
N VAL A 117 8.29 -14.31 0.99
CA VAL A 117 8.03 -14.63 -0.44
C VAL A 117 9.27 -14.18 -1.24
N ILE A 118 9.95 -15.13 -1.88
CA ILE A 118 11.06 -14.89 -2.83
C ILE A 118 10.47 -14.64 -4.24
N PRO A 119 10.78 -13.53 -4.94
CA PRO A 119 10.69 -13.47 -6.39
C PRO A 119 11.97 -14.01 -7.05
N PRO A 120 11.89 -14.84 -8.10
CA PRO A 120 13.05 -15.29 -8.84
C PRO A 120 13.55 -14.17 -9.77
N ALA A 121 14.63 -13.49 -9.35
CA ALA A 121 15.73 -12.95 -10.16
C ALA A 121 16.29 -11.68 -9.51
N ILE A 122 17.30 -11.84 -8.64
CA ILE A 122 18.30 -10.80 -8.42
C ILE A 122 19.64 -11.47 -8.72
N ASP A 123 20.14 -11.16 -9.91
CA ASP A 123 21.45 -11.55 -10.39
C ASP A 123 22.51 -10.85 -9.53
N ASP A 124 23.49 -11.62 -9.06
CA ASP A 124 24.69 -11.23 -8.31
C ASP A 124 24.53 -10.10 -7.25
N TRP A 125 24.33 -10.45 -5.96
CA TRP A 125 25.02 -9.85 -4.78
C TRP A 125 24.51 -10.28 -3.38
N VAL A 126 24.11 -11.54 -3.12
CA VAL A 126 23.92 -12.01 -1.72
C VAL A 126 24.43 -13.44 -1.54
N SER A 127 25.52 -13.62 -0.78
CA SER A 127 26.20 -14.91 -0.58
C SER A 127 25.74 -15.71 0.65
N SER A 128 24.70 -15.31 1.39
CA SER A 128 24.04 -16.23 2.33
C SER A 128 22.66 -15.74 2.78
N TYR A 129 21.62 -16.46 2.36
CA TYR A 129 20.21 -16.25 2.72
C TYR A 129 19.84 -16.68 4.16
N SER A 130 20.80 -17.14 4.98
CA SER A 130 20.55 -17.45 6.40
C SER A 130 20.59 -16.23 7.32
N ASP A 131 21.10 -15.10 6.81
CA ASP A 131 21.51 -13.94 7.60
C ASP A 131 20.58 -12.72 7.44
N VAL A 132 19.41 -12.90 6.80
CA VAL A 132 18.31 -11.90 6.78
C VAL A 132 17.44 -11.98 8.06
N LEU A 133 17.90 -12.77 9.05
CA LEU A 133 17.67 -12.69 10.49
C LEU A 133 16.28 -12.18 10.94
N LYS A 134 15.32 -13.11 11.01
CA LYS A 134 14.36 -13.45 12.11
C LYS A 134 13.74 -12.37 13.04
N THR A 135 14.01 -11.08 12.94
CA THR A 135 13.65 -10.09 13.98
C THR A 135 13.07 -8.78 13.45
N VAL A 136 13.14 -8.53 12.14
CA VAL A 136 12.67 -7.28 11.54
C VAL A 136 11.13 -7.08 11.45
N PRO A 137 10.26 -8.12 11.52
CA PRO A 137 8.80 -7.88 11.61
C PRO A 137 8.35 -7.04 12.82
N TYR A 138 9.24 -6.87 13.80
CA TYR A 138 8.98 -6.17 15.07
C TYR A 138 9.69 -4.82 15.20
N PHE A 139 10.39 -4.33 14.16
CA PHE A 139 11.09 -3.04 14.26
C PHE A 139 10.09 -1.91 14.49
N ASN A 140 10.24 -1.19 15.60
CA ASN A 140 9.39 -0.08 15.99
C ASN A 140 10.14 0.97 16.84
N GLU A 141 11.46 1.10 16.63
CA GLU A 141 12.27 2.09 17.34
C GLU A 141 12.14 3.47 16.68
N TYR A 142 12.11 4.52 17.51
CA TYR A 142 11.98 5.88 17.01
C TYR A 142 13.21 6.26 16.18
N ILE A 143 12.99 6.82 14.98
CA ILE A 143 14.02 7.26 14.03
C ILE A 143 13.66 8.62 13.38
N GLY A 144 12.67 9.33 13.93
CA GLY A 144 12.19 10.61 13.39
C GLY A 144 13.21 11.76 13.46
N SER A 145 14.35 11.57 14.15
CA SER A 145 15.44 12.55 14.24
C SER A 145 16.46 12.45 13.10
N TRP A 146 16.37 11.43 12.25
CA TRP A 146 17.30 11.22 11.14
C TRP A 146 17.22 12.34 10.10
N ASP A 147 18.38 12.79 9.62
CA ASP A 147 18.50 13.71 8.49
C ASP A 147 18.44 12.93 7.17
N THR A 148 17.25 12.89 6.57
CA THR A 148 16.97 12.18 5.32
C THR A 148 17.14 13.06 4.07
N SER A 149 17.61 14.30 4.21
CA SER A 149 17.61 15.31 3.13
C SER A 149 18.50 14.96 1.91
N ASN A 150 19.32 13.92 2.00
CA ASN A 150 20.14 13.40 0.91
C ASN A 150 19.66 12.04 0.37
N VAL A 151 18.63 11.45 0.97
CA VAL A 151 18.09 10.16 0.56
C VAL A 151 17.33 10.31 -0.75
N THR A 152 17.65 9.47 -1.72
CA THR A 152 16.99 9.38 -3.02
C THR A 152 16.19 8.09 -3.19
N ASN A 153 16.50 7.04 -2.42
CA ASN A 153 15.83 5.74 -2.50
C ASN A 153 15.35 5.28 -1.11
N MET A 154 14.05 5.00 -0.98
CA MET A 154 13.40 4.44 0.21
C MET A 154 12.63 3.14 -0.08
N GLU A 155 12.91 2.50 -1.22
CA GLU A 155 12.25 1.25 -1.65
C GLU A 155 12.26 0.21 -0.52
N SER A 156 11.09 -0.33 -0.18
CA SER A 156 10.95 -1.44 0.77
C SER A 156 11.59 -1.18 2.14
N MET A 157 11.82 0.08 2.54
CA MET A 157 12.54 0.42 3.77
C MET A 157 11.93 -0.23 5.01
N PHE A 158 10.59 -0.31 5.10
CA PHE A 158 9.86 -0.96 6.20
C PHE A 158 9.03 -2.16 5.74
N TYR A 159 9.41 -2.79 4.63
CA TYR A 159 8.66 -3.94 4.10
C TYR A 159 8.40 -4.98 5.19
N SER A 160 7.13 -5.29 5.45
CA SER A 160 6.66 -6.22 6.50
C SER A 160 7.18 -5.94 7.92
N ALA A 161 7.57 -4.70 8.24
CA ALA A 161 7.76 -4.25 9.61
C ALA A 161 6.38 -4.02 10.26
N ILE A 162 5.69 -5.12 10.58
CA ILE A 162 4.26 -5.15 10.96
C ILE A 162 3.91 -4.15 12.06
N GLN A 163 4.80 -3.99 13.05
CA GLN A 163 4.58 -3.15 14.23
C GLN A 163 5.08 -1.71 14.08
N PHE A 164 5.74 -1.36 12.97
CA PHE A 164 6.34 -0.05 12.81
C PHE A 164 5.26 1.05 12.79
N ASN A 165 5.32 1.97 13.74
CA ASN A 165 4.37 3.08 13.85
C ASN A 165 5.01 4.29 14.55
N GLN A 166 6.27 4.60 14.24
CA GLN A 166 7.00 5.72 14.85
C GLN A 166 6.89 6.98 14.00
N ASP A 167 6.78 8.14 14.66
CA ASP A 167 6.69 9.44 13.99
C ASP A 167 7.94 9.71 13.13
N ILE A 168 7.71 9.79 11.82
CA ILE A 168 8.67 10.12 10.76
C ILE A 168 8.19 11.32 9.92
N GLY A 169 7.19 12.06 10.38
CA GLY A 169 6.57 13.17 9.64
C GLY A 169 7.51 14.37 9.43
N ARG A 170 8.68 14.37 10.10
CA ARG A 170 9.72 15.41 9.98
C ARG A 170 10.83 15.09 8.98
N TRP A 171 10.80 13.90 8.37
CA TRP A 171 11.77 13.55 7.35
C TRP A 171 11.66 14.47 6.14
N ASP A 172 12.80 14.87 5.62
CA ASP A 172 12.90 15.54 4.32
C ASP A 172 13.00 14.45 3.25
N VAL A 173 11.94 14.29 2.47
CA VAL A 173 11.87 13.31 1.37
C VAL A 173 11.88 13.98 -0.01
N SER A 174 12.20 15.28 -0.08
CA SER A 174 12.12 16.09 -1.31
C SER A 174 13.01 15.60 -2.46
N LYS A 175 14.04 14.81 -2.17
CA LYS A 175 14.94 14.20 -3.16
C LYS A 175 14.64 12.72 -3.45
N VAL A 176 13.69 12.12 -2.75
CA VAL A 176 13.35 10.70 -2.93
C VAL A 176 12.63 10.54 -4.27
N THR A 177 13.13 9.63 -5.09
CA THR A 177 12.53 9.30 -6.40
C THR A 177 11.83 7.94 -6.38
N ASN A 178 12.18 7.05 -5.45
CA ASN A 178 11.60 5.70 -5.32
C ASN A 178 11.10 5.43 -3.89
N MET A 179 9.79 5.18 -3.76
CA MET A 179 9.11 4.76 -2.52
C MET A 179 8.36 3.42 -2.67
N GLU A 180 8.70 2.64 -3.70
CA GLU A 180 8.10 1.33 -3.96
C GLU A 180 8.12 0.46 -2.70
N ARG A 181 6.95 -0.08 -2.32
CA ARG A 181 6.78 -0.97 -1.14
C ARG A 181 7.28 -0.43 0.20
N MET A 182 7.51 0.89 0.36
CA MET A 182 8.12 1.45 1.57
C MET A 182 7.39 1.00 2.87
N PHE A 183 6.06 0.95 2.86
CA PHE A 183 5.18 0.53 3.96
C PHE A 183 4.37 -0.74 3.63
N PHE A 184 4.89 -1.59 2.75
CA PHE A 184 4.23 -2.85 2.41
C PHE A 184 4.06 -3.70 3.66
N ASN A 185 2.84 -4.12 3.99
CA ASN A 185 2.49 -4.97 5.14
C ASN A 185 2.97 -4.40 6.51
N THR A 186 3.14 -3.08 6.64
CA THR A 186 3.32 -2.39 7.94
C THR A 186 1.96 -2.15 8.58
N ARG A 187 1.35 -3.20 9.10
CA ARG A 187 -0.08 -3.22 9.46
C ARG A 187 -0.49 -2.13 10.45
N GLU A 188 0.39 -1.80 11.40
CA GLU A 188 0.13 -0.80 12.45
C GLU A 188 0.49 0.64 12.05
N PHE A 189 1.12 0.86 10.88
CA PHE A 189 1.61 2.18 10.50
C PHE A 189 0.45 3.15 10.23
N ASN A 190 0.41 4.25 10.98
CA ASN A 190 -0.62 5.28 10.84
C ASN A 190 -0.10 6.67 11.30
N GLN A 191 1.15 7.02 10.97
CA GLN A 191 1.76 8.29 11.36
C GLN A 191 1.55 9.38 10.31
N ASP A 192 1.38 10.63 10.76
CA ASP A 192 1.19 11.78 9.89
C ASP A 192 2.42 12.03 9.01
N ILE A 193 2.23 11.81 7.72
CA ILE A 193 3.21 12.04 6.64
C ILE A 193 2.66 13.01 5.59
N GLY A 194 1.57 13.73 5.90
CA GLY A 194 0.92 14.64 4.95
C GLY A 194 1.79 15.84 4.54
N ARG A 195 2.84 16.13 5.33
CA ARG A 195 3.80 17.21 5.07
C ARG A 195 4.99 16.83 4.21
N TRP A 196 5.10 15.56 3.81
CA TRP A 196 6.17 15.11 2.94
C TRP A 196 6.07 15.77 1.56
N ASP A 197 7.20 16.30 1.08
CA ASP A 197 7.33 16.76 -0.30
C ASP A 197 7.68 15.56 -1.19
N VAL A 198 6.65 14.96 -1.79
CA VAL A 198 6.80 13.80 -2.69
C VAL A 198 6.89 14.19 -4.16
N SER A 199 7.11 15.47 -4.47
CA SER A 199 7.08 15.98 -5.85
C SER A 199 8.16 15.41 -6.76
N SER A 200 9.24 14.84 -6.20
CA SER A 200 10.30 14.17 -6.97
C SER A 200 10.08 12.66 -7.17
N VAL A 201 9.04 12.08 -6.57
CA VAL A 201 8.83 10.62 -6.60
C VAL A 201 8.27 10.19 -7.96
N GLU A 202 8.89 9.16 -8.54
CA GLU A 202 8.50 8.57 -9.82
C GLU A 202 7.74 7.24 -9.63
N THR A 203 8.01 6.49 -8.55
CA THR A 203 7.41 5.17 -8.26
C THR A 203 6.94 5.06 -6.81
N MET A 204 5.66 4.68 -6.63
CA MET A 204 5.01 4.45 -5.32
C MET A 204 4.17 3.17 -5.30
N ASN A 205 4.38 2.27 -6.25
CA ASN A 205 3.63 1.03 -6.33
C ASN A 205 3.76 0.23 -5.03
N LYS A 206 2.63 -0.34 -4.59
CA LYS A 206 2.51 -1.12 -3.34
C LYS A 206 2.96 -0.38 -2.07
N MET A 207 3.12 0.95 -2.08
CA MET A 207 3.66 1.68 -0.93
C MET A 207 2.91 1.39 0.37
N PHE A 208 1.57 1.37 0.36
CA PHE A 208 0.70 1.08 1.51
C PHE A 208 -0.06 -0.24 1.39
N HIS A 209 0.39 -1.15 0.52
CA HIS A 209 -0.25 -2.45 0.36
C HIS A 209 -0.24 -3.18 1.71
N SER A 210 -1.40 -3.60 2.23
CA SER A 210 -1.58 -4.25 3.54
C SER A 210 -1.14 -3.40 4.75
N ALA A 211 -1.01 -2.08 4.60
CA ALA A 211 -0.91 -1.15 5.73
C ALA A 211 -2.32 -0.94 6.33
N HIS A 212 -2.81 -1.96 7.04
CA HIS A 212 -4.23 -2.08 7.42
C HIS A 212 -4.79 -0.86 8.18
N GLU A 213 -3.99 -0.24 9.05
CA GLU A 213 -4.41 0.89 9.90
C GLU A 213 -4.15 2.27 9.26
N PHE A 214 -3.47 2.34 8.11
CA PHE A 214 -3.07 3.63 7.52
C PHE A 214 -4.27 4.44 7.04
N ASN A 215 -4.48 5.62 7.63
CA ASN A 215 -5.58 6.52 7.28
C ASN A 215 -5.23 8.00 7.54
N GLN A 216 -4.01 8.42 7.17
CA GLN A 216 -3.54 9.80 7.35
C GLN A 216 -3.75 10.64 6.11
N ASP A 217 -4.05 11.93 6.32
CA ASP A 217 -4.30 12.89 5.24
C ASP A 217 -3.05 13.06 4.37
N ILE A 218 -3.15 12.61 3.13
CA ILE A 218 -2.14 12.73 2.07
C ILE A 218 -2.70 13.43 0.83
N GLY A 219 -3.86 14.10 0.96
CA GLY A 219 -4.52 14.78 -0.16
C GLY A 219 -3.69 15.93 -0.73
N GLY A 220 -2.81 16.51 0.09
CA GLY A 220 -1.90 17.59 -0.29
C GLY A 220 -0.62 17.15 -1.04
N TRP A 221 -0.40 15.85 -1.25
CA TRP A 221 0.77 15.36 -1.96
C TRP A 221 0.75 15.75 -3.45
N ASN A 222 1.90 16.20 -3.96
CA ASN A 222 2.10 16.40 -5.39
C ASN A 222 2.60 15.11 -6.03
N VAL A 223 1.71 14.35 -6.67
CA VAL A 223 2.00 13.07 -7.32
C VAL A 223 2.15 13.16 -8.85
N SER A 224 2.26 14.38 -9.40
CA SER A 224 2.28 14.62 -10.86
C SER A 224 3.44 13.96 -11.63
N ASN A 225 4.49 13.50 -10.94
CA ASN A 225 5.62 12.80 -11.54
C ASN A 225 5.56 11.26 -11.39
N VAL A 226 4.57 10.74 -10.65
CA VAL A 226 4.43 9.31 -10.39
C VAL A 226 3.86 8.60 -11.63
N LYS A 227 4.51 7.49 -12.01
CA LYS A 227 4.11 6.68 -13.17
C LYS A 227 3.45 5.35 -12.81
N ASP A 228 3.79 4.79 -11.65
CA ASP A 228 3.29 3.51 -11.17
C ASP A 228 2.72 3.64 -9.74
N MET A 229 1.39 3.46 -9.64
CA MET A 229 0.60 3.39 -8.41
C MET A 229 -0.06 2.01 -8.24
N SER A 230 0.37 0.99 -8.99
CA SER A 230 -0.20 -0.35 -8.92
C SER A 230 -0.18 -0.90 -7.49
N CYS A 231 -1.31 -1.47 -7.08
CA CYS A 231 -1.54 -1.99 -5.72
C CYS A 231 -1.25 -1.01 -4.56
N MET A 232 -1.15 0.31 -4.77
CA MET A 232 -0.65 1.24 -3.73
C MET A 232 -1.42 1.14 -2.40
N PHE A 233 -2.74 0.98 -2.44
CA PHE A 233 -3.62 0.85 -1.27
C PHE A 233 -4.30 -0.53 -1.18
N MET A 234 -3.77 -1.54 -1.87
CA MET A 234 -4.35 -2.89 -1.82
C MET A 234 -4.35 -3.40 -0.38
N GLU A 235 -5.49 -3.81 0.16
CA GLU A 235 -5.68 -4.19 1.58
C GLU A 235 -5.30 -3.10 2.63
N ALA A 236 -5.25 -1.81 2.25
CA ALA A 236 -5.22 -0.70 3.19
C ALA A 236 -6.62 -0.45 3.75
N ARG A 237 -7.05 -1.33 4.66
CA ARG A 237 -8.47 -1.53 5.02
C ARG A 237 -9.17 -0.29 5.55
N THR A 238 -8.47 0.56 6.31
CA THR A 238 -9.03 1.77 6.93
C THR A 238 -8.86 3.03 6.08
N PHE A 239 -8.09 2.98 4.99
CA PHE A 239 -7.76 4.15 4.19
C PHE A 239 -9.00 4.73 3.51
N ASN A 240 -9.33 5.98 3.83
CA ASN A 240 -10.46 6.69 3.24
C ASN A 240 -10.24 8.21 3.23
N GLN A 241 -9.02 8.66 2.94
CA GLN A 241 -8.67 10.08 2.90
C GLN A 241 -8.87 10.67 1.50
N ASP A 242 -9.27 11.94 1.45
CA ASP A 242 -9.54 12.65 0.20
C ASP A 242 -8.25 12.81 -0.61
N ILE A 243 -8.22 12.14 -1.76
CA ILE A 243 -7.13 12.17 -2.75
C ILE A 243 -7.66 12.61 -4.13
N GLY A 244 -8.86 13.20 -4.17
CA GLY A 244 -9.49 13.65 -5.41
C GLY A 244 -8.70 14.73 -6.12
N GLY A 245 -7.91 15.51 -5.37
CA GLY A 245 -7.06 16.58 -5.89
C GLY A 245 -5.71 16.15 -6.48
N TRP A 246 -5.39 14.85 -6.49
CA TRP A 246 -4.14 14.35 -7.07
C TRP A 246 -4.12 14.50 -8.60
N ASP A 247 -3.01 14.98 -9.14
CA ASP A 247 -2.74 14.95 -10.58
C ASP A 247 -2.13 13.59 -10.95
N VAL A 248 -2.98 12.69 -11.46
CA VAL A 248 -2.59 11.34 -11.91
C VAL A 248 -2.41 11.25 -13.43
N SER A 249 -2.33 12.39 -14.14
CA SER A 249 -2.26 12.45 -15.61
C SER A 249 -0.99 11.82 -16.21
N GLN A 250 0.02 11.48 -15.38
CA GLN A 250 1.24 10.77 -15.79
C GLN A 250 1.27 9.30 -15.36
N VAL A 251 0.24 8.81 -14.67
CA VAL A 251 0.19 7.42 -14.19
C VAL A 251 -0.13 6.48 -15.34
N ASP A 252 0.77 5.54 -15.60
CA ASP A 252 0.60 4.48 -16.60
C ASP A 252 -0.01 3.22 -15.98
N LEU A 253 0.31 2.92 -14.71
CA LEU A 253 -0.11 1.71 -13.99
C LEU A 253 -0.87 2.04 -12.69
N MET A 254 -2.14 1.65 -12.61
CA MET A 254 -2.98 1.78 -11.40
C MET A 254 -3.86 0.55 -11.12
N ASN A 255 -3.54 -0.58 -11.75
CA ASN A 255 -4.24 -1.83 -11.51
C ASN A 255 -4.14 -2.23 -10.03
N ILE A 256 -5.22 -2.83 -9.52
CA ILE A 256 -5.33 -3.35 -8.15
C ILE A 256 -5.16 -2.27 -7.05
N MET A 257 -5.14 -0.97 -7.38
CA MET A 257 -4.78 0.12 -6.46
C MET A 257 -5.62 0.13 -5.18
N PHE A 258 -6.94 -0.06 -5.27
CA PHE A 258 -7.87 -0.06 -4.12
C PHE A 258 -8.48 -1.43 -3.84
N SER A 259 -7.88 -2.51 -4.37
CA SER A 259 -8.40 -3.85 -4.14
C SER A 259 -8.43 -4.17 -2.64
N SER A 260 -9.61 -4.50 -2.12
CA SER A 260 -9.85 -4.79 -0.70
C SER A 260 -9.49 -3.64 0.26
N ALA A 261 -9.47 -2.38 -0.21
CA ALA A 261 -9.41 -1.18 0.62
C ALA A 261 -10.81 -0.85 1.16
N HIS A 262 -11.31 -1.67 2.10
CA HIS A 262 -12.73 -1.75 2.48
C HIS A 262 -13.43 -0.40 2.72
N GLU A 263 -12.76 0.54 3.39
CA GLU A 263 -13.33 1.85 3.73
C GLU A 263 -13.23 2.90 2.61
N PHE A 264 -12.47 2.67 1.55
CA PHE A 264 -12.22 3.67 0.51
C PHE A 264 -13.49 3.98 -0.29
N ASN A 265 -13.91 5.24 -0.23
CA ASN A 265 -15.07 5.75 -0.96
C ASN A 265 -14.96 7.27 -1.21
N GLN A 266 -13.78 7.75 -1.62
CA GLN A 266 -13.52 9.17 -1.88
C GLN A 266 -13.70 9.54 -3.35
N ASP A 267 -14.13 10.78 -3.59
CA ASP A 267 -14.38 11.30 -4.94
C ASP A 267 -13.07 11.41 -5.72
N ILE A 268 -12.96 10.59 -6.76
CA ILE A 268 -11.83 10.54 -7.70
C ILE A 268 -12.32 10.74 -9.13
N GLY A 269 -13.54 11.26 -9.32
CA GLY A 269 -14.15 11.47 -10.64
C GLY A 269 -13.41 12.49 -11.49
N SER A 270 -12.57 13.34 -10.87
CA SER A 270 -11.77 14.37 -11.54
C SER A 270 -10.39 13.89 -12.03
N TRP A 271 -10.00 12.66 -11.71
CA TRP A 271 -8.73 12.10 -12.15
C TRP A 271 -8.67 11.93 -13.67
N ASP A 272 -7.53 12.32 -14.25
CA ASP A 272 -7.21 12.04 -15.64
C ASP A 272 -6.55 10.66 -15.76
N VAL A 273 -7.36 9.67 -16.16
CA VAL A 273 -6.94 8.26 -16.35
C VAL A 273 -6.70 7.90 -17.82
N SER A 274 -6.60 8.90 -18.71
CA SER A 274 -6.55 8.69 -20.17
C SER A 274 -5.34 7.90 -20.67
N ARG A 275 -4.30 7.73 -19.85
CA ARG A 275 -3.10 6.94 -20.15
C ARG A 275 -3.18 5.48 -19.71
N VAL A 276 -4.17 5.12 -18.90
CA VAL A 276 -4.22 3.81 -18.23
C VAL A 276 -4.67 2.74 -19.22
N GLU A 277 -3.87 1.69 -19.35
CA GLU A 277 -4.20 0.54 -20.22
C GLU A 277 -4.76 -0.65 -19.41
N ASP A 278 -4.48 -0.74 -18.10
CA ASP A 278 -4.91 -1.84 -17.24
C ASP A 278 -5.62 -1.34 -15.96
N MET A 279 -6.93 -1.63 -15.86
CA MET A 279 -7.75 -1.34 -14.68
C MET A 279 -8.12 -2.62 -13.88
N THR A 280 -7.40 -3.72 -14.11
CA THR A 280 -7.64 -5.00 -13.46
C THR A 280 -7.74 -4.83 -11.93
N GLN A 281 -8.84 -5.31 -11.36
CA GLN A 281 -9.12 -5.36 -9.93
C GLN A 281 -9.00 -4.02 -9.18
N MET A 282 -9.08 -2.88 -9.88
CA MET A 282 -8.87 -1.56 -9.27
C MET A 282 -9.76 -1.35 -8.03
N PHE A 283 -11.02 -1.78 -8.09
CA PHE A 283 -12.01 -1.74 -7.01
C PHE A 283 -12.57 -3.14 -6.70
N ALA A 284 -11.73 -4.18 -6.81
CA ALA A 284 -12.13 -5.53 -6.40
C ALA A 284 -12.15 -5.67 -4.87
N SER A 285 -12.93 -6.62 -4.35
CA SER A 285 -12.81 -7.08 -2.98
C SER A 285 -12.59 -8.60 -2.97
N ALA A 286 -11.50 -9.04 -2.34
CA ALA A 286 -11.29 -10.45 -2.08
C ALA A 286 -12.10 -10.86 -0.85
N LEU A 287 -13.23 -11.56 -1.05
CA LEU A 287 -13.91 -12.21 0.07
C LEU A 287 -13.03 -13.37 0.55
N LYS A 288 -12.46 -13.27 1.76
CA LYS A 288 -11.94 -14.47 2.43
C LYS A 288 -13.09 -15.46 2.56
N PHE A 289 -12.88 -16.68 2.09
CA PHE A 289 -13.78 -17.80 2.37
C PHE A 289 -14.03 -17.81 3.89
N ASN A 290 -15.28 -17.66 4.32
CA ASN A 290 -15.74 -17.62 5.72
C ASN A 290 -15.62 -16.31 6.56
N GLN A 291 -15.51 -15.11 5.97
CA GLN A 291 -15.70 -13.85 6.72
C GLN A 291 -16.91 -13.02 6.29
N ASP A 292 -17.44 -12.26 7.26
CA ASP A 292 -18.71 -11.52 7.26
C ASP A 292 -18.80 -10.45 6.14
N ILE A 293 -20.02 -10.22 5.63
CA ILE A 293 -20.34 -9.31 4.52
C ILE A 293 -20.01 -7.84 4.88
N GLY A 294 -19.76 -7.54 6.15
CA GLY A 294 -19.29 -6.23 6.62
C GLY A 294 -17.88 -5.82 6.15
N SER A 295 -17.19 -6.68 5.38
CA SER A 295 -15.88 -6.42 4.78
C SER A 295 -15.94 -6.16 3.26
N ALA A 296 -17.12 -5.94 2.69
CA ALA A 296 -17.23 -5.58 1.28
C ALA A 296 -16.69 -4.16 1.01
N LEU A 297 -16.14 -3.95 -0.19
CA LEU A 297 -15.67 -2.63 -0.62
C LEU A 297 -16.86 -1.65 -0.72
N LYS A 298 -16.72 -0.47 -0.09
CA LYS A 298 -17.73 0.60 -0.04
C LYS A 298 -17.73 1.54 -1.25
N PHE A 299 -16.77 1.38 -2.16
CA PHE A 299 -16.58 2.30 -3.26
C PHE A 299 -17.83 2.41 -4.16
N ASN A 300 -18.35 3.63 -4.29
CA ASN A 300 -19.51 3.94 -5.11
C ASN A 300 -19.49 5.41 -5.58
N GLN A 301 -18.33 5.93 -5.97
CA GLN A 301 -18.17 7.32 -6.41
C GLN A 301 -18.30 7.48 -7.92
N ASP A 302 -18.77 8.65 -8.35
CA ASP A 302 -19.01 8.95 -9.76
C ASP A 302 -17.69 9.01 -10.54
N ILE A 303 -17.54 8.07 -11.47
CA ILE A 303 -16.39 7.93 -12.37
C ILE A 303 -16.85 7.90 -13.84
N GLY A 304 -18.08 8.31 -14.12
CA GLY A 304 -18.66 8.28 -15.48
C GLY A 304 -17.94 9.21 -16.46
N ASN A 305 -17.20 10.20 -15.94
CA ASN A 305 -16.43 11.16 -16.72
C ASN A 305 -15.00 10.70 -17.05
N TRP A 306 -14.56 9.54 -16.56
CA TRP A 306 -13.24 9.01 -16.89
C TRP A 306 -13.10 8.69 -18.38
N ASP A 307 -11.98 9.10 -18.96
CA ASP A 307 -11.56 8.67 -20.29
C ASP A 307 -10.89 7.29 -20.19
N VAL A 308 -11.65 6.24 -20.48
CA VAL A 308 -11.17 4.85 -20.49
C VAL A 308 -10.86 4.33 -21.89
N SER A 309 -10.77 5.22 -22.89
CA SER A 309 -10.62 4.85 -24.30
C SER A 309 -9.33 4.10 -24.62
N HIS A 310 -8.34 4.12 -23.72
CA HIS A 310 -7.06 3.39 -23.84
C HIS A 310 -7.01 2.08 -23.06
N VAL A 311 -8.03 1.78 -22.25
CA VAL A 311 -8.05 0.60 -21.39
C VAL A 311 -8.22 -0.67 -22.23
N GLU A 312 -7.34 -1.64 -22.02
CA GLU A 312 -7.33 -2.94 -22.67
C GLU A 312 -7.84 -4.05 -21.74
N SER A 313 -7.71 -3.90 -20.42
CA SER A 313 -8.20 -4.86 -19.41
C SER A 313 -9.02 -4.19 -18.29
N MET A 314 -10.22 -4.71 -18.05
CA MET A 314 -11.11 -4.34 -16.93
C MET A 314 -11.44 -5.54 -16.03
N ASN A 315 -10.58 -6.55 -16.02
CA ASN A 315 -10.80 -7.80 -15.29
C ASN A 315 -11.07 -7.58 -13.82
N SER A 316 -12.15 -8.16 -13.32
CA SER A 316 -12.57 -8.06 -11.92
C SER A 316 -12.62 -6.62 -11.38
N MET A 317 -12.73 -5.58 -12.22
CA MET A 317 -12.57 -4.18 -11.78
C MET A 317 -13.50 -3.82 -10.61
N PHE A 318 -14.74 -4.33 -10.62
CA PHE A 318 -15.75 -4.17 -9.55
C PHE A 318 -16.18 -5.50 -8.94
N GLU A 319 -15.32 -6.54 -8.98
CA GLU A 319 -15.64 -7.83 -8.37
C GLU A 319 -15.88 -7.66 -6.86
N ASN A 320 -17.03 -8.09 -6.37
CA ASN A 320 -17.52 -7.92 -5.00
C ASN A 320 -17.66 -6.45 -4.53
N ALA A 321 -17.72 -5.48 -5.45
CA ALA A 321 -18.09 -4.10 -5.11
C ALA A 321 -19.61 -4.02 -4.91
N VAL A 322 -20.09 -4.47 -3.75
CA VAL A 322 -21.51 -4.74 -3.50
C VAL A 322 -22.41 -3.50 -3.52
N GLU A 323 -21.84 -2.30 -3.34
CA GLU A 323 -22.54 -1.02 -3.33
C GLU A 323 -22.41 -0.24 -4.65
N PHE A 324 -21.49 -0.65 -5.54
CA PHE A 324 -21.20 0.08 -6.77
C PHE A 324 -22.43 0.09 -7.70
N ASN A 325 -22.87 1.28 -8.08
CA ASN A 325 -24.01 1.49 -8.97
C ASN A 325 -23.96 2.86 -9.66
N GLN A 326 -22.80 3.25 -10.18
CA GLN A 326 -22.59 4.54 -10.84
C GLN A 326 -22.73 4.46 -12.35
N ASP A 327 -23.13 5.57 -12.96
CA ASP A 327 -23.36 5.65 -14.40
C ASP A 327 -22.03 5.67 -15.15
N ILE A 328 -21.78 4.60 -15.90
CA ILE A 328 -20.58 4.38 -16.71
C ILE A 328 -20.95 4.09 -18.16
N GLY A 329 -22.20 4.36 -18.56
CA GLY A 329 -22.70 4.08 -19.90
C GLY A 329 -22.02 4.91 -20.99
N SER A 330 -21.36 6.01 -20.62
CA SER A 330 -20.59 6.91 -21.50
C SER A 330 -19.18 6.43 -21.82
N TRP A 331 -18.67 5.41 -21.12
CA TRP A 331 -17.32 4.91 -21.32
C TRP A 331 -17.10 4.36 -22.74
N ASP A 332 -15.98 4.76 -23.35
CA ASP A 332 -15.48 4.14 -24.57
C ASP A 332 -14.68 2.88 -24.22
N VAL A 333 -15.35 1.73 -24.28
CA VAL A 333 -14.73 0.42 -24.00
C VAL A 333 -14.26 -0.30 -25.27
N SER A 334 -14.18 0.40 -26.41
CA SER A 334 -13.92 -0.23 -27.71
C SER A 334 -12.56 -0.91 -27.82
N ARG A 335 -11.59 -0.58 -26.95
CA ARG A 335 -10.27 -1.25 -26.88
C ARG A 335 -10.18 -2.38 -25.86
N VAL A 336 -11.21 -2.57 -25.03
CA VAL A 336 -11.17 -3.58 -23.96
C VAL A 336 -11.24 -4.98 -24.57
N THR A 337 -10.31 -5.84 -24.16
CA THR A 337 -10.23 -7.24 -24.58
C THR A 337 -10.65 -8.20 -23.46
N TYR A 338 -10.45 -7.83 -22.20
CA TYR A 338 -10.79 -8.66 -21.05
C TYR A 338 -11.75 -7.94 -20.10
N MET A 339 -12.92 -8.55 -19.87
CA MET A 339 -13.97 -8.10 -18.94
C MET A 339 -14.40 -9.21 -17.97
N ASP A 340 -13.57 -10.25 -17.80
CA ASP A 340 -13.94 -11.36 -16.93
C ASP A 340 -14.14 -10.85 -15.50
N LYS A 341 -15.22 -11.31 -14.86
CA LYS A 341 -15.65 -10.92 -13.51
C LYS A 341 -15.83 -9.43 -13.25
N MET A 342 -15.90 -8.58 -14.29
CA MET A 342 -15.93 -7.12 -14.13
C MET A 342 -16.95 -6.64 -13.07
N PHE A 343 -18.14 -7.25 -13.02
CA PHE A 343 -19.21 -6.99 -12.04
C PHE A 343 -19.60 -8.24 -11.23
N ALA A 344 -18.73 -9.25 -11.14
CA ALA A 344 -19.03 -10.45 -10.36
C ALA A 344 -19.35 -10.07 -8.91
N SER A 345 -20.53 -10.44 -8.42
CA SER A 345 -21.05 -10.12 -7.08
C SER A 345 -21.21 -8.62 -6.77
N ALA A 346 -21.22 -7.75 -7.79
CA ALA A 346 -21.65 -6.35 -7.66
C ALA A 346 -23.18 -6.28 -7.54
N LYS A 347 -23.69 -6.62 -6.35
CA LYS A 347 -25.11 -6.94 -6.12
C LYS A 347 -26.08 -5.82 -6.49
N THR A 348 -25.67 -4.55 -6.38
CA THR A 348 -26.51 -3.37 -6.66
C THR A 348 -26.37 -2.83 -8.07
N PHE A 349 -25.36 -3.26 -8.83
CA PHE A 349 -25.07 -2.67 -10.13
C PHE A 349 -26.22 -2.92 -11.11
N ASN A 350 -26.78 -1.84 -11.64
CA ASN A 350 -27.89 -1.89 -12.60
C ASN A 350 -27.94 -0.62 -13.47
N LYS A 351 -26.78 -0.11 -13.91
CA LYS A 351 -26.69 1.07 -14.79
C LYS A 351 -26.57 0.65 -16.25
N ASP A 352 -27.16 1.46 -17.12
CA ASP A 352 -27.25 1.16 -18.55
C ASP A 352 -25.85 1.18 -19.18
N ILE A 353 -25.49 0.04 -19.78
CA ILE A 353 -24.24 -0.21 -20.51
C ILE A 353 -24.53 -0.77 -21.90
N GLY A 354 -25.79 -0.67 -22.36
CA GLY A 354 -26.24 -1.24 -23.64
C GLY A 354 -25.60 -0.60 -24.87
N ASN A 355 -25.00 0.59 -24.70
CA ASN A 355 -24.33 1.33 -25.77
C ASN A 355 -22.82 1.03 -25.88
N TRP A 356 -22.26 0.23 -24.97
CA TRP A 356 -20.85 -0.15 -25.03
C TRP A 356 -20.52 -0.93 -26.30
N ASP A 357 -19.40 -0.56 -26.94
CA ASP A 357 -18.81 -1.32 -28.04
C ASP A 357 -17.91 -2.42 -27.49
N VAL A 358 -18.47 -3.62 -27.34
CA VAL A 358 -17.77 -4.81 -26.82
C VAL A 358 -17.21 -5.70 -27.93
N ALA A 359 -17.13 -5.21 -29.18
CA ALA A 359 -16.74 -6.03 -30.32
C ALA A 359 -15.34 -6.62 -30.22
N ASN A 360 -14.43 -6.01 -29.44
CA ASN A 360 -13.06 -6.50 -29.24
C ASN A 360 -12.89 -7.38 -27.98
N VAL A 361 -13.94 -7.58 -27.19
CA VAL A 361 -13.86 -8.39 -25.98
C VAL A 361 -13.71 -9.86 -26.33
N GLU A 362 -12.70 -10.52 -25.76
CA GLU A 362 -12.41 -11.93 -25.91
C GLU A 362 -12.87 -12.77 -24.71
N ASP A 363 -12.94 -12.17 -23.52
CA ASP A 363 -13.28 -12.86 -22.27
C ASP A 363 -14.36 -12.13 -21.46
N MET A 364 -15.48 -12.81 -21.23
CA MET A 364 -16.61 -12.37 -20.40
C MET A 364 -16.96 -13.40 -19.31
N ASP A 365 -16.03 -14.29 -18.97
CA ASP A 365 -16.21 -15.28 -17.90
C ASP A 365 -16.69 -14.57 -16.62
N TYR A 366 -17.78 -15.04 -16.03
CA TYR A 366 -18.35 -14.53 -14.78
C TYR A 366 -18.68 -13.02 -14.74
N MET A 367 -18.74 -12.32 -15.88
CA MET A 367 -18.84 -10.84 -15.93
C MET A 367 -19.91 -10.26 -15.00
N PHE A 368 -21.09 -10.88 -14.93
CA PHE A 368 -22.22 -10.50 -14.06
C PHE A 368 -22.58 -11.61 -13.06
N PHE A 369 -21.67 -12.54 -12.77
CA PHE A 369 -21.92 -13.65 -11.86
C PHE A 369 -22.39 -13.13 -10.48
N GLY A 370 -23.60 -13.44 -10.05
CA GLY A 370 -24.13 -12.96 -8.77
C GLY A 370 -24.45 -11.45 -8.71
N ALA A 371 -24.44 -10.73 -9.83
CA ALA A 371 -24.92 -9.35 -9.93
C ALA A 371 -26.46 -9.31 -9.89
N ARG A 372 -27.03 -9.54 -8.70
CA ARG A 372 -28.46 -9.88 -8.51
C ARG A 372 -29.45 -8.86 -9.05
N GLN A 373 -29.09 -7.57 -9.09
CA GLN A 373 -29.95 -6.48 -9.58
C GLN A 373 -29.73 -6.13 -11.05
N PHE A 374 -28.71 -6.69 -11.70
CA PHE A 374 -28.40 -6.34 -13.09
C PHE A 374 -29.53 -6.77 -14.02
N ASN A 375 -30.15 -5.80 -14.69
CA ASN A 375 -31.22 -6.00 -15.63
C ASN A 375 -31.24 -4.87 -16.67
N GLN A 376 -30.18 -4.80 -17.48
CA GLN A 376 -30.03 -3.79 -18.54
C GLN A 376 -30.00 -4.42 -19.94
N ASP A 377 -30.39 -3.62 -20.93
CA ASP A 377 -30.55 -4.06 -22.31
C ASP A 377 -29.20 -4.16 -23.03
N ILE A 378 -28.64 -5.37 -23.06
CA ILE A 378 -27.38 -5.69 -23.74
C ILE A 378 -27.58 -6.41 -25.08
N ARG A 379 -28.80 -6.38 -25.64
CA ARG A 379 -29.14 -7.14 -26.87
C ARG A 379 -28.37 -6.69 -28.10
N LYS A 380 -27.88 -5.45 -28.10
CA LYS A 380 -27.14 -4.83 -29.21
C LYS A 380 -25.65 -5.14 -29.21
N TRP A 381 -25.12 -5.72 -28.14
CA TRP A 381 -23.71 -6.06 -28.03
C TRP A 381 -23.28 -7.02 -29.14
N ASN A 382 -22.16 -6.69 -29.79
CA ASN A 382 -21.51 -7.59 -30.72
C ASN A 382 -20.55 -8.50 -29.96
N VAL A 383 -20.98 -9.74 -29.72
CA VAL A 383 -20.21 -10.73 -28.95
C VAL A 383 -19.47 -11.75 -29.82
N SER A 384 -19.36 -11.51 -31.14
CA SER A 384 -18.84 -12.52 -32.09
C SER A 384 -17.37 -12.89 -31.85
N ASN A 385 -16.60 -12.02 -31.20
CA ASN A 385 -15.18 -12.24 -30.88
C ASN A 385 -14.95 -12.86 -29.50
N VAL A 386 -16.00 -12.98 -28.67
CA VAL A 386 -15.88 -13.54 -27.32
C VAL A 386 -15.60 -15.04 -27.41
N GLN A 387 -14.55 -15.48 -26.73
CA GLN A 387 -14.10 -16.86 -26.68
C GLN A 387 -14.56 -17.57 -25.41
N ARG A 388 -14.80 -16.84 -24.30
CA ARG A 388 -15.22 -17.40 -23.01
C ARG A 388 -16.39 -16.63 -22.38
N MET A 389 -17.43 -17.36 -21.99
CA MET A 389 -18.65 -16.84 -21.33
C MET A 389 -19.16 -17.78 -20.23
N ARG A 390 -18.26 -18.51 -19.56
CA ARG A 390 -18.60 -19.38 -18.43
C ARG A 390 -19.24 -18.53 -17.34
N CYS A 391 -20.40 -18.96 -16.86
CA CYS A 391 -21.10 -18.35 -15.73
C CYS A 391 -21.39 -16.84 -15.87
N MET A 392 -21.37 -16.29 -17.09
CA MET A 392 -21.45 -14.84 -17.36
C MET A 392 -22.57 -14.15 -16.57
N CYS A 393 -23.79 -14.70 -16.61
CA CYS A 393 -24.95 -14.19 -15.88
C CYS A 393 -25.49 -15.18 -14.84
N SER A 394 -24.72 -16.19 -14.43
CA SER A 394 -25.18 -17.12 -13.37
C SER A 394 -25.42 -16.34 -12.06
N ASP A 395 -26.47 -16.67 -11.32
CA ASP A 395 -26.96 -15.92 -10.14
C ASP A 395 -27.32 -14.43 -10.36
N ALA A 396 -27.35 -13.92 -11.59
CA ALA A 396 -27.90 -12.60 -11.93
C ALA A 396 -29.44 -12.65 -11.99
N THR A 397 -30.09 -12.80 -10.83
CA THR A 397 -31.50 -13.16 -10.70
C THR A 397 -32.52 -12.21 -11.34
N ALA A 398 -32.16 -10.94 -11.58
CA ALA A 398 -33.05 -9.97 -12.22
C ALA A 398 -32.96 -9.97 -13.76
N PHE A 399 -31.95 -10.63 -14.34
CA PHE A 399 -31.65 -10.55 -15.76
C PHE A 399 -32.62 -11.38 -16.62
N GLN A 400 -33.27 -10.74 -17.60
CA GLN A 400 -34.37 -11.38 -18.36
C GLN A 400 -34.50 -10.93 -19.84
N PHE A 401 -33.43 -10.44 -20.47
CA PHE A 401 -33.48 -9.92 -21.85
C PHE A 401 -33.43 -11.00 -22.94
N ASP A 402 -34.00 -10.71 -24.12
CA ASP A 402 -33.93 -11.65 -25.25
C ASP A 402 -32.56 -11.60 -25.93
N LEU A 403 -31.71 -12.61 -25.70
CA LEU A 403 -30.37 -12.73 -26.29
C LEU A 403 -30.34 -13.65 -27.52
N SER A 404 -31.50 -13.98 -28.10
CA SER A 404 -31.58 -14.89 -29.24
C SER A 404 -30.86 -14.39 -30.51
N SER A 405 -30.50 -13.10 -30.55
CA SER A 405 -29.74 -12.46 -31.63
C SER A 405 -28.22 -12.57 -31.49
N TRP A 406 -27.69 -12.96 -30.33
CA TRP A 406 -26.25 -13.06 -30.12
C TRP A 406 -25.65 -14.21 -30.94
N ASP A 407 -24.52 -13.92 -31.60
CA ASP A 407 -23.69 -14.94 -32.22
C ASP A 407 -22.64 -15.44 -31.24
N VAL A 408 -22.90 -16.61 -30.65
CA VAL A 408 -22.01 -17.28 -29.69
C VAL A 408 -21.28 -18.48 -30.31
N SER A 409 -21.19 -18.58 -31.64
CA SER A 409 -20.58 -19.76 -32.29
C SER A 409 -19.08 -19.92 -32.01
N HIS A 410 -18.40 -18.83 -31.64
CA HIS A 410 -16.96 -18.81 -31.34
C HIS A 410 -16.65 -19.05 -29.85
N VAL A 411 -17.68 -19.06 -28.98
CA VAL A 411 -17.51 -19.26 -27.54
C VAL A 411 -17.13 -20.72 -27.26
N LEU A 412 -15.91 -20.93 -26.76
CA LEU A 412 -15.34 -22.24 -26.44
C LEU A 412 -15.94 -22.82 -25.15
N ASP A 413 -16.25 -21.96 -24.19
CA ASP A 413 -16.88 -22.34 -22.91
C ASP A 413 -18.06 -21.41 -22.58
N LYS A 414 -19.26 -22.02 -22.56
CA LYS A 414 -20.55 -21.39 -22.27
C LYS A 414 -21.23 -22.01 -21.04
N HIS A 415 -20.49 -22.79 -20.24
CA HIS A 415 -21.03 -23.48 -19.09
C HIS A 415 -21.63 -22.47 -18.09
N GLY A 416 -22.92 -22.61 -17.78
CA GLY A 416 -23.61 -21.71 -16.84
C GLY A 416 -23.78 -20.27 -17.34
N MET A 417 -23.62 -19.99 -18.64
CA MET A 417 -23.65 -18.63 -19.19
C MET A 417 -24.87 -17.78 -18.76
N LEU A 418 -26.04 -18.40 -18.58
CA LEU A 418 -27.29 -17.72 -18.23
C LEU A 418 -27.81 -18.16 -16.85
N PRO A 419 -28.66 -17.34 -16.18
CA PRO A 419 -29.29 -17.71 -14.92
C PRO A 419 -30.09 -19.01 -15.01
N ASP A 420 -30.23 -19.70 -13.87
CA ASP A 420 -31.12 -20.86 -13.76
C ASP A 420 -32.57 -20.48 -14.10
N GLY A 421 -33.23 -21.31 -14.92
CA GLY A 421 -34.61 -21.06 -15.37
C GLY A 421 -34.75 -20.06 -16.51
N TYR A 422 -33.65 -19.62 -17.15
CA TYR A 422 -33.72 -18.67 -18.26
C TYR A 422 -34.59 -19.18 -19.43
N PRO A 423 -35.54 -18.38 -19.96
CA PRO A 423 -36.47 -18.83 -21.00
C PRO A 423 -35.75 -19.31 -22.27
N GLU A 424 -36.07 -20.52 -22.75
CA GLU A 424 -35.43 -21.11 -23.93
C GLU A 424 -35.51 -20.23 -25.17
N LYS A 425 -36.65 -19.56 -25.39
CA LYS A 425 -36.86 -18.63 -26.52
C LYS A 425 -35.95 -17.39 -26.52
N PHE A 426 -35.35 -17.06 -25.37
CA PHE A 426 -34.46 -15.91 -25.20
C PHE A 426 -32.99 -16.31 -25.25
N ARG A 427 -32.68 -17.60 -25.43
CA ARG A 427 -31.30 -18.09 -25.52
C ARG A 427 -30.75 -17.88 -26.93
N PRO A 428 -29.44 -17.61 -27.08
CA PRO A 428 -28.76 -17.65 -28.38
C PRO A 428 -28.99 -19.00 -29.08
N ARG A 429 -29.11 -19.01 -30.41
CA ARG A 429 -29.51 -20.20 -31.20
C ARG A 429 -28.60 -21.42 -31.05
N ASN A 430 -27.39 -21.25 -30.52
CA ASN A 430 -26.39 -22.31 -30.35
C ASN A 430 -26.04 -22.56 -28.86
N LEU A 431 -26.88 -22.13 -27.91
CA LEU A 431 -26.66 -22.32 -26.48
C LEU A 431 -27.23 -23.64 -25.94
#